data_AF-A0AAW1I7N6-F1
#
_entry.id   AF-A0AAW1I7N6-F1
#
_cell.length_a   1.000
_cell.length_b   1.000
_cell.length_c   1.000
_cell.angle_alpha   90.00
_cell.angle_beta   90.00
_cell.angle_gamma   90.00
#
_symmetry.space_group_name_H-M   'P 1'
#
loop_
_entity.id
_entity.type
_entity.pdbx_description
1 polymer ?
#
loop_
_entity_poly.entity_id
_entity_poly.type
_entity_poly.pdbx_seq_one_letter_code
_entity_poly.pdbx_strand_id
1 'polypeptide(L)'
;MQKLRTTPCLRSLRSFSSTPSPTTADKIVASVLFERLPVVIPKIDPVLYAFQEFSFRWKQQFRREYPDEFYKKYESRGKGDYQIDYQPAPRITEADKSNDRRSLERALDRRLYLLLHGPSSGSPGEKPVWHFPEKPYENEETLRKCAESALKSVLGDLTHTYFVGNAPMGHMNVSTEKTDLNPRKRFFFKSQVIASNKFDVSGDYVWVTKDELLEYFPEEAEYLNQMIIS
;
A
#
# COMPACT_ATOMS: atom_id res chain seq x y z
N MET A 1 -61.16 16.04 -24.96
CA MET A 1 -59.89 16.80 -25.09
C MET A 1 -59.17 16.79 -23.74
N GLN A 2 -58.26 15.83 -23.55
CA GLN A 2 -57.51 15.65 -22.29
C GLN A 2 -56.26 16.53 -22.32
N LYS A 3 -56.08 17.39 -21.30
CA LYS A 3 -54.87 18.19 -21.11
C LYS A 3 -53.87 17.40 -20.27
N LEU A 4 -52.72 17.06 -20.85
CA LEU A 4 -51.58 16.45 -20.16
C LEU A 4 -50.94 17.48 -19.21
N ARG A 5 -50.83 17.14 -17.92
CA ARG A 5 -50.09 17.93 -16.92
C ARG A 5 -48.65 17.43 -16.86
N THR A 6 -47.69 18.29 -17.19
CA THR A 6 -46.26 18.07 -16.97
C THR A 6 -45.88 18.53 -15.57
N THR A 7 -45.40 17.61 -14.73
CA THR A 7 -44.81 17.92 -13.42
C THR A 7 -43.34 18.29 -13.58
N PRO A 8 -42.87 19.46 -13.12
CA PRO A 8 -41.45 19.76 -13.11
C PRO A 8 -40.75 19.00 -11.98
N CYS A 9 -39.68 18.29 -12.34
CA CYS A 9 -38.81 17.55 -11.43
C CYS A 9 -37.98 18.56 -10.60
N LEU A 10 -38.21 18.63 -9.30
CA LEU A 10 -37.43 19.45 -8.37
C LEU A 10 -36.00 18.90 -8.30
N ARG A 11 -35.06 19.53 -9.03
CA ARG A 11 -33.63 19.36 -8.79
C ARG A 11 -33.30 19.97 -7.44
N SER A 12 -33.09 19.12 -6.43
CA SER A 12 -32.44 19.49 -5.18
C SER A 12 -31.02 19.96 -5.51
N LEU A 13 -30.80 21.27 -5.49
CA LEU A 13 -29.47 21.85 -5.43
C LEU A 13 -28.89 21.47 -4.07
N ARG A 14 -27.97 20.50 -4.06
CA ARG A 14 -27.08 20.29 -2.90
C ARG A 14 -26.25 21.55 -2.74
N SER A 15 -26.66 22.40 -1.79
CA SER A 15 -25.87 23.51 -1.30
C SER A 15 -24.62 22.93 -0.61
N PHE A 16 -23.43 23.22 -1.15
CA PHE A 16 -22.20 23.09 -0.40
C PHE A 16 -22.14 24.28 0.56
N SER A 17 -22.26 24.01 1.86
CA SER A 17 -22.13 25.05 2.88
C SER A 17 -20.65 25.37 3.06
N SER A 18 -20.18 26.45 2.41
CA SER A 18 -18.92 27.10 2.73
C SER A 18 -19.21 28.29 3.63
N THR A 19 -19.39 28.06 4.93
CA THR A 19 -19.33 29.13 5.93
C THR A 19 -17.93 29.10 6.54
N PRO A 20 -17.07 30.11 6.30
CA PRO A 20 -15.82 30.23 7.02
C PRO A 20 -16.13 30.73 8.43
N SER A 21 -16.17 29.83 9.41
CA SER A 21 -16.13 30.24 10.82
C SER A 21 -14.69 30.68 11.16
N PRO A 22 -14.50 31.79 11.90
CA PRO A 22 -13.17 32.27 12.29
C PRO A 22 -12.68 31.51 13.54
N THR A 23 -12.64 30.19 13.42
CA THR A 23 -12.09 29.28 14.43
C THR A 23 -10.83 28.70 13.83
N THR A 24 -9.66 28.96 14.45
CA THR A 24 -8.32 28.43 14.09
C THR A 24 -8.39 27.25 13.13
N ALA A 25 -8.18 27.51 11.84
CA ALA A 25 -8.38 26.48 10.83
C ALA A 25 -7.39 25.33 11.07
N ASP A 26 -7.93 24.12 11.27
CA ASP A 26 -7.10 22.93 11.43
C ASP A 26 -6.14 22.82 10.24
N LYS A 27 -4.84 22.70 10.50
CA LYS A 27 -3.86 22.57 9.41
C LYS A 27 -4.00 21.17 8.80
N ILE A 28 -4.28 21.14 7.50
CA ILE A 28 -4.41 19.89 6.75
C ILE A 28 -3.01 19.43 6.33
N VAL A 29 -2.73 18.14 6.51
CA VAL A 29 -1.48 17.50 6.11
C VAL A 29 -1.81 16.32 5.21
N ALA A 30 -1.18 16.23 4.04
CA ALA A 30 -1.25 15.07 3.16
C ALA A 30 -0.09 14.14 3.47
N SER A 31 -0.38 12.91 3.89
CA SER A 31 0.60 11.85 4.18
C SER A 31 0.47 10.74 3.15
N VAL A 32 1.59 10.16 2.72
CA VAL A 32 1.61 9.09 1.71
C VAL A 32 2.10 7.79 2.32
N LEU A 33 1.25 6.78 2.27
CA LEU A 33 1.62 5.41 2.54
C LEU A 33 2.10 4.79 1.24
N PHE A 34 3.42 4.78 1.06
CA PHE A 34 4.09 4.22 -0.11
C PHE A 34 4.45 2.76 0.15
N GLU A 35 3.79 1.85 -0.58
CA GLU A 35 3.90 0.41 -0.35
C GLU A 35 4.50 -0.36 -1.53
N ARG A 36 5.26 -1.40 -1.23
CA ARG A 36 5.70 -2.43 -2.17
C ARG A 36 4.85 -3.68 -1.93
N LEU A 37 4.11 -4.13 -2.95
CA LEU A 37 3.23 -5.30 -2.86
C LEU A 37 4.01 -6.61 -2.78
N PRO A 38 3.44 -7.70 -2.24
CA PRO A 38 4.09 -9.01 -2.24
C PRO A 38 4.38 -9.44 -3.69
N VAL A 39 5.61 -9.85 -3.95
CA VAL A 39 6.10 -10.34 -5.24
C VAL A 39 5.87 -11.84 -5.37
N VAL A 40 5.94 -12.57 -4.24
CA VAL A 40 5.65 -14.00 -4.19
C VAL A 40 4.46 -14.28 -3.29
N ILE A 41 3.77 -15.39 -3.55
CA ILE A 41 2.61 -15.81 -2.76
C ILE A 41 3.09 -16.16 -1.34
N PRO A 42 2.40 -15.68 -0.28
CA PRO A 42 2.74 -16.01 1.09
C PRO A 42 2.64 -17.50 1.38
N LYS A 43 3.40 -17.95 2.39
CA LYS A 43 3.37 -19.36 2.81
C LYS A 43 1.98 -19.71 3.34
N ILE A 44 1.44 -20.80 2.82
CA ILE A 44 0.17 -21.37 3.25
C ILE A 44 0.35 -22.01 4.62
N ASP A 45 -0.66 -21.90 5.48
CA ASP A 45 -0.69 -22.58 6.77
C ASP A 45 -0.52 -24.11 6.61
N PRO A 46 0.28 -24.80 7.46
CA PRO A 46 0.52 -26.23 7.33
C PRO A 46 -0.75 -27.09 7.32
N VAL A 47 -1.79 -26.72 8.06
CA VAL A 47 -3.06 -27.47 8.11
C VAL A 47 -3.80 -27.33 6.79
N LEU A 48 -3.84 -26.11 6.24
CA LEU A 48 -4.45 -25.86 4.94
C LEU A 48 -3.68 -26.58 3.81
N TYR A 49 -2.35 -26.58 3.88
CA TYR A 49 -1.52 -27.33 2.94
C TYR A 49 -1.81 -28.84 3.02
N ALA A 50 -1.84 -29.41 4.23
CA ALA A 50 -2.17 -30.83 4.42
C ALA A 50 -3.57 -31.19 3.87
N PHE A 51 -4.56 -30.31 4.07
CA PHE A 51 -5.89 -30.49 3.51
C PHE A 51 -5.89 -30.40 1.97
N GLN A 52 -5.13 -29.48 1.38
CA GLN A 52 -4.99 -29.37 -0.08
C GLN A 52 -4.37 -30.64 -0.69
N GLU A 53 -3.30 -31.15 -0.09
CA GLU A 53 -2.66 -32.42 -0.48
C GLU A 53 -3.62 -33.60 -0.36
N PHE A 54 -4.35 -33.70 0.76
CA PHE A 54 -5.39 -34.70 0.95
C PHE A 54 -6.48 -34.60 -0.13
N SER A 55 -7.02 -33.40 -0.36
CA SER A 55 -8.07 -33.16 -1.35
C SER A 55 -7.58 -33.48 -2.76
N PHE A 56 -6.33 -33.14 -3.09
CA PHE A 56 -5.72 -33.49 -4.36
C PHE A 56 -5.66 -35.01 -4.54
N ARG A 57 -5.13 -35.75 -3.56
CA ARG A 57 -5.03 -37.21 -3.60
C ARG A 57 -6.41 -37.89 -3.68
N TRP A 58 -7.36 -37.43 -2.87
CA TRP A 58 -8.74 -37.90 -2.91
C TRP A 58 -9.35 -37.70 -4.30
N LYS A 59 -9.19 -36.51 -4.88
CA LYS A 59 -9.68 -36.25 -6.25
C LYS A 59 -9.03 -37.14 -7.30
N GLN A 60 -7.75 -37.51 -7.16
CA GLN A 60 -7.12 -38.43 -8.12
C GLN A 60 -7.76 -39.82 -8.09
N GLN A 61 -8.26 -40.29 -6.95
CA GLN A 61 -8.91 -41.61 -6.84
C GLN A 61 -10.26 -41.68 -7.57
N PHE A 62 -11.01 -40.58 -7.57
CA PHE A 62 -12.37 -40.54 -8.11
C PHE A 62 -12.49 -39.74 -9.41
N ARG A 63 -11.37 -39.21 -9.92
CA ARG A 63 -11.31 -38.49 -11.18
C ARG A 63 -11.54 -39.46 -12.33
N ARG A 64 -12.18 -38.97 -13.39
CA ARG A 64 -12.21 -39.65 -14.69
C ARG A 64 -10.80 -39.84 -15.21
N GLU A 65 -10.38 -41.09 -15.36
CA GLU A 65 -9.14 -41.43 -16.05
C GLU A 65 -9.32 -41.17 -17.55
N TYR A 66 -8.40 -40.40 -18.13
CA TYR A 66 -8.34 -40.18 -19.57
C TYR A 66 -7.39 -41.21 -20.20
N PRO A 67 -7.64 -41.66 -21.43
CA PRO A 67 -6.75 -42.59 -22.11
C PRO A 67 -5.31 -42.05 -22.21
N ASP A 68 -4.34 -42.94 -22.02
CA ASP A 68 -2.90 -42.63 -22.10
C ASP A 68 -2.49 -41.95 -23.41
N GLU A 69 -3.14 -42.30 -24.52
CA GLU A 69 -2.87 -41.69 -25.83
C GLU A 69 -3.10 -40.18 -25.83
N PHE A 70 -4.07 -39.70 -25.04
CA PHE A 70 -4.35 -38.28 -24.91
C PHE A 70 -3.20 -37.55 -24.19
N TYR A 71 -2.66 -38.17 -23.14
CA TYR A 71 -1.53 -37.62 -22.40
C TYR A 71 -0.24 -37.73 -23.21
N LYS A 72 0.12 -38.91 -23.72
CA LYS A 72 1.43 -39.19 -24.34
C LYS A 72 1.63 -38.54 -25.71
N LYS A 73 0.60 -37.90 -26.28
CA LYS A 73 0.71 -37.19 -27.56
C LYS A 73 1.84 -36.14 -27.59
N TYR A 74 2.17 -35.52 -26.44
CA TYR A 74 3.26 -34.54 -26.37
C TYR A 74 4.66 -35.17 -26.42
N GLU A 75 4.83 -36.46 -26.09
CA GLU A 75 6.15 -37.11 -26.05
C GLU A 75 6.78 -37.23 -27.45
N SER A 76 5.94 -37.18 -28.50
CA SER A 76 6.36 -37.08 -29.89
C SER A 76 6.99 -35.73 -30.25
N ARG A 77 6.77 -34.68 -29.45
CA ARG A 77 7.45 -33.40 -29.58
C ARG A 77 8.78 -33.53 -28.85
N GLY A 78 9.87 -33.60 -29.62
CA GLY A 78 11.23 -33.69 -29.06
C GLY A 78 11.46 -32.69 -27.93
N LYS A 79 12.20 -33.11 -26.90
CA LYS A 79 12.62 -32.21 -25.81
C LYS A 79 13.49 -31.12 -26.45
N GLY A 80 13.13 -29.86 -26.28
CA GLY A 80 13.85 -28.74 -26.89
C GLY A 80 15.34 -28.73 -26.51
N ASP A 81 16.13 -27.96 -27.24
CA ASP A 81 17.61 -27.96 -27.16
C ASP A 81 18.15 -27.58 -25.76
N TYR A 82 17.34 -26.92 -24.93
CA TYR A 82 17.67 -26.56 -23.56
C TYR A 82 17.21 -27.65 -22.58
N GLN A 83 18.15 -28.50 -22.17
CA GLN A 83 17.96 -29.58 -21.18
C GLN A 83 18.28 -29.13 -19.75
N ILE A 84 17.94 -27.87 -19.42
CA ILE A 84 18.10 -27.36 -18.05
C ILE A 84 16.75 -27.52 -17.36
N ASP A 85 16.71 -28.36 -16.32
CA ASP A 85 15.54 -28.46 -15.46
C ASP A 85 15.30 -27.12 -14.78
N TYR A 86 14.08 -26.59 -14.90
CA TYR A 86 13.72 -25.34 -14.26
C TYR A 86 13.75 -25.50 -12.74
N GLN A 87 14.72 -24.84 -12.10
CA GLN A 87 14.80 -24.71 -10.65
C GLN A 87 14.44 -23.26 -10.27
N PRO A 88 13.32 -23.04 -9.56
CA PRO A 88 12.95 -21.71 -9.14
C PRO A 88 13.95 -21.16 -8.13
N ALA A 89 14.20 -19.85 -8.18
CA ALA A 89 15.04 -19.17 -7.21
C ALA A 89 14.50 -19.33 -5.78
N PRO A 90 15.38 -19.38 -4.75
CA PRO A 90 14.94 -19.46 -3.37
C PRO A 90 14.12 -18.24 -2.99
N ARG A 91 13.10 -18.45 -2.13
CA ARG A 91 12.25 -17.36 -1.63
C ARG A 91 12.97 -16.40 -0.68
N ILE A 92 14.03 -16.87 -0.02
CA ILE A 92 14.82 -16.10 0.95
C ILE A 92 15.99 -15.48 0.18
N THR A 93 16.01 -14.16 0.12
CA THR A 93 17.07 -13.41 -0.57
C THR A 93 18.27 -13.17 0.35
N GLU A 94 19.33 -12.58 -0.18
CA GLU A 94 20.48 -12.14 0.63
C GLU A 94 20.09 -10.99 1.59
N ALA A 95 19.22 -10.09 1.13
CA ALA A 95 18.66 -8.99 1.94
C ALA A 95 17.81 -9.51 3.12
N ASP A 96 17.13 -10.65 2.96
CA ASP A 96 16.44 -11.31 4.07
C ASP A 96 17.41 -11.86 5.12
N LYS A 97 18.55 -12.42 4.69
CA LYS A 97 19.56 -12.98 5.60
C LYS A 97 20.30 -11.90 6.39
N SER A 98 20.59 -10.76 5.75
CA SER A 98 21.23 -9.61 6.39
C SER A 98 20.25 -8.67 7.10
N ASN A 99 18.93 -8.89 6.93
CA ASN A 99 17.86 -7.99 7.36
C ASN A 99 18.07 -6.54 6.89
N ASP A 100 18.45 -6.37 5.63
CA ASP A 100 18.67 -5.04 5.04
C ASP A 100 17.34 -4.33 4.82
N ARG A 101 17.04 -3.37 5.70
CA ARG A 101 15.80 -2.59 5.64
C ARG A 101 15.85 -1.46 4.61
N ARG A 102 16.96 -1.22 3.91
CA ARG A 102 17.00 -0.27 2.79
C ARG A 102 16.65 -0.91 1.45
N SER A 103 16.74 -2.23 1.36
CA SER A 103 16.43 -2.99 0.16
C SER A 103 14.94 -3.31 0.02
N LEU A 104 14.45 -3.25 -1.22
CA LEU A 104 13.10 -3.72 -1.59
C LEU A 104 13.01 -5.22 -1.83
N GLU A 105 14.17 -5.88 -1.98
CA GLU A 105 14.30 -7.31 -2.23
C GLU A 105 14.23 -8.15 -0.95
N ARG A 106 13.89 -7.51 0.18
CA ARG A 106 13.57 -8.15 1.47
C ARG A 106 12.07 -8.48 1.53
N ALA A 107 11.71 -9.57 2.20
CA ALA A 107 10.36 -10.01 2.52
C ALA A 107 9.44 -10.04 1.29
N LEU A 108 9.85 -10.77 0.25
CA LEU A 108 9.14 -10.82 -1.03
C LEU A 108 7.68 -11.29 -0.91
N ASP A 109 7.35 -12.01 0.16
CA ASP A 109 6.01 -12.56 0.44
C ASP A 109 5.11 -11.61 1.26
N ARG A 110 5.66 -10.50 1.76
CA ARG A 110 4.95 -9.52 2.60
C ARG A 110 4.92 -8.16 1.95
N ARG A 111 4.02 -7.29 2.40
CA ARG A 111 4.02 -5.86 2.01
C ARG A 111 5.13 -5.12 2.76
N LEU A 112 5.79 -4.19 2.07
CA LEU A 112 6.71 -3.23 2.71
C LEU A 112 6.15 -1.81 2.61
N TYR A 113 6.44 -1.00 3.62
CA TYR A 113 6.07 0.41 3.72
C TYR A 113 7.31 1.27 3.87
N LEU A 114 7.36 2.38 3.14
CA LEU A 114 8.44 3.36 3.27
C LEU A 114 8.21 4.27 4.48
N LEU A 115 9.22 4.33 5.36
CA LEU A 115 9.32 5.31 6.43
C LEU A 115 10.57 6.17 6.25
N LEU A 116 10.46 7.43 6.68
CA LEU A 116 11.52 8.41 6.67
C LEU A 116 11.86 8.83 8.09
N HIS A 117 13.13 9.10 8.34
CA HIS A 117 13.60 9.67 9.60
C HIS A 117 13.98 11.13 9.39
N GLY A 118 13.32 12.03 10.11
CA GLY A 118 13.56 13.46 9.94
C GLY A 118 12.55 14.34 10.67
N PRO A 119 12.54 15.64 10.37
CA PRO A 119 11.57 16.56 10.93
C PRO A 119 10.18 16.26 10.37
N SER A 120 9.31 15.67 11.19
CA SER A 120 7.91 15.46 10.83
C SER A 120 7.14 16.77 10.93
N SER A 121 6.20 16.98 10.00
CA SER A 121 5.26 18.11 10.05
C SER A 121 4.47 18.10 11.36
N GLY A 122 4.29 16.93 11.99
CA GLY A 122 3.51 16.70 13.21
C GLY A 122 4.25 16.92 14.54
N SER A 123 5.58 16.92 14.58
CA SER A 123 6.33 17.03 15.85
C SER A 123 6.93 18.44 16.03
N PRO A 124 6.52 19.20 17.07
CA PRO A 124 7.08 20.51 17.37
C PRO A 124 8.47 20.46 18.03
N GLY A 125 9.03 19.25 18.26
CA GLY A 125 10.38 19.08 18.79
C GLY A 125 11.40 18.90 17.68
N GLU A 126 12.57 19.53 17.80
CA GLU A 126 13.74 19.38 16.91
C GLU A 126 14.29 17.94 16.79
N LYS A 127 13.72 16.97 17.49
CA LYS A 127 14.18 15.58 17.45
C LYS A 127 13.63 14.90 16.19
N PRO A 128 14.48 14.23 15.41
CA PRO A 128 14.01 13.49 14.24
C PRO A 128 13.16 12.31 14.70
N VAL A 129 12.01 12.12 14.04
CA VAL A 129 11.04 11.05 14.32
C VAL A 129 10.77 10.29 13.02
N TRP A 130 10.49 8.99 13.15
CA TRP A 130 10.02 8.18 12.02
C TRP A 130 8.62 8.61 11.61
N HIS A 131 8.43 8.92 10.33
CA HIS A 131 7.15 9.37 9.79
C HIS A 131 7.02 8.93 8.32
N PHE A 132 5.79 8.98 7.83
CA PHE A 132 5.51 8.80 6.41
C PHE A 132 5.88 10.05 5.62
N PRO A 133 6.17 9.94 4.30
CA PRO A 133 6.28 11.10 3.42
C PRO A 133 5.02 11.98 3.56
N GLU A 134 5.16 13.17 4.15
CA GLU A 134 4.04 14.06 4.44
C GLU A 134 4.35 15.52 4.07
N LYS A 135 3.31 16.27 3.71
CA LYS A 135 3.42 17.68 3.36
C LYS A 135 2.19 18.46 3.88
N PRO A 136 2.38 19.61 4.55
CA PRO A 136 1.26 20.48 4.87
C PRO A 136 0.60 21.00 3.59
N TYR A 137 -0.72 21.01 3.56
CA TYR A 137 -1.49 21.52 2.43
C TYR A 137 -1.54 23.05 2.49
N GLU A 138 -1.05 23.71 1.45
CA GLU A 138 -1.00 25.17 1.39
C GLU A 138 -1.65 25.69 0.10
N ASN A 139 -0.98 25.52 -1.04
CA ASN A 139 -1.34 26.19 -2.30
C ASN A 139 -1.58 25.22 -3.46
N GLU A 140 -1.65 23.92 -3.21
CA GLU A 140 -1.88 22.91 -4.24
C GLU A 140 -3.34 22.86 -4.68
N GLU A 141 -3.59 22.53 -5.96
CA GLU A 141 -4.96 22.44 -6.50
C GLU A 141 -5.80 21.33 -5.85
N THR A 142 -5.17 20.20 -5.51
CA THR A 142 -5.86 19.05 -4.91
C THR A 142 -4.99 18.40 -3.85
N LEU A 143 -5.62 17.79 -2.85
CA LEU A 143 -4.91 17.09 -1.79
C LEU A 143 -4.08 15.90 -2.32
N ARG A 144 -4.54 15.26 -3.40
CA ARG A 144 -3.77 14.24 -4.13
C ARG A 144 -2.47 14.82 -4.73
N LYS A 145 -2.54 15.96 -5.40
CA LYS A 145 -1.33 16.62 -5.95
C LYS A 145 -0.35 17.03 -4.84
N CYS A 146 -0.87 17.43 -3.67
CA CYS A 146 -0.04 17.70 -2.48
C CYS A 146 0.70 16.43 -2.02
N ALA A 147 -0.01 15.29 -1.93
CA ALA A 147 0.58 13.99 -1.65
C ALA A 147 1.61 13.54 -2.71
N GLU A 148 1.31 13.71 -4.00
CA GLU A 148 2.25 13.44 -5.09
C GLU A 148 3.51 14.30 -4.98
N SER A 149 3.36 15.59 -4.66
CA SER A 149 4.49 16.49 -4.41
C SER A 149 5.31 16.08 -3.19
N ALA A 150 4.67 15.60 -2.12
CA ALA A 150 5.36 15.09 -0.94
C ALA A 150 6.25 13.90 -1.31
N LEU A 151 5.70 12.91 -2.00
CA LEU A 151 6.45 11.74 -2.44
C LEU A 151 7.55 12.11 -3.45
N LYS A 152 7.28 13.05 -4.36
CA LYS A 152 8.26 13.53 -5.34
C LYS A 152 9.43 14.24 -4.67
N SER A 153 9.21 14.96 -3.57
CA SER A 153 10.31 15.62 -2.84
C SER A 153 11.28 14.62 -2.21
N VAL A 154 10.80 13.40 -1.94
CA VAL A 154 11.57 12.33 -1.28
C VAL A 154 12.28 11.44 -2.30
N LEU A 155 11.59 11.08 -3.39
CA LEU A 155 12.10 10.17 -4.44
C LEU A 155 12.77 10.89 -5.61
N GLY A 156 12.58 12.20 -5.75
CA GLY A 156 12.95 13.00 -6.92
C GLY A 156 12.05 12.80 -8.14
N ASP A 157 11.71 11.55 -8.44
CA ASP A 157 10.87 11.14 -9.59
C ASP A 157 9.72 10.20 -9.17
N LEU A 158 8.61 10.28 -9.91
CA LEU A 158 7.39 9.51 -9.70
C LEU A 158 7.11 8.46 -10.78
N THR A 159 8.01 8.27 -11.75
CA THR A 159 7.85 7.32 -12.88
C THR A 159 7.46 5.90 -12.46
N HIS A 160 8.05 5.41 -11.37
CA HIS A 160 7.84 4.06 -10.83
C HIS A 160 6.83 4.02 -9.66
N THR A 161 5.93 4.99 -9.60
CA THR A 161 4.94 5.11 -8.53
C THR A 161 3.51 5.19 -9.08
N TYR A 162 2.55 4.64 -8.34
CA TYR A 162 1.14 4.70 -8.71
C TYR A 162 0.25 5.02 -7.52
N PHE A 163 -0.45 6.15 -7.61
CA PHE A 163 -1.46 6.55 -6.63
C PHE A 163 -2.80 5.89 -6.94
N VAL A 164 -3.32 5.15 -5.96
CA VAL A 164 -4.50 4.27 -6.14
C VAL A 164 -5.79 5.06 -6.41
N GLY A 165 -5.92 6.28 -5.87
CA GLY A 165 -7.14 7.08 -6.06
C GLY A 165 -6.99 8.55 -5.65
N ASN A 166 -8.02 9.35 -5.98
CA ASN A 166 -8.10 10.77 -5.61
C ASN A 166 -8.58 11.01 -4.18
N ALA A 167 -9.29 10.05 -3.60
CA ALA A 167 -9.76 10.13 -2.23
C ALA A 167 -8.67 9.65 -1.26
N PRO A 168 -8.53 10.27 -0.09
CA PRO A 168 -7.70 9.73 0.98
C PRO A 168 -8.27 8.39 1.46
N MET A 169 -7.38 7.48 1.86
CA MET A 169 -7.70 6.18 2.43
C MET A 169 -8.25 6.31 3.86
N GLY A 170 -7.75 7.29 4.60
CA GLY A 170 -8.13 7.55 5.98
C GLY A 170 -7.66 8.91 6.45
N HIS A 171 -8.05 9.29 7.67
CA HIS A 171 -7.62 10.53 8.30
C HIS A 171 -7.40 10.34 9.79
N MET A 172 -6.47 11.10 10.35
CA MET A 172 -6.17 11.11 11.76
C MET A 172 -6.03 12.56 12.24
N ASN A 173 -6.58 12.83 13.41
CA ASN A 173 -6.41 14.12 14.07
C ASN A 173 -5.16 14.02 14.95
N VAL A 174 -4.12 14.76 14.58
CA VAL A 174 -2.89 14.85 15.36
C VAL A 174 -3.02 16.09 16.23
N SER A 175 -3.21 15.88 17.54
CA SER A 175 -3.20 16.93 18.56
C SER A 175 -1.97 16.69 19.43
N THR A 176 -0.97 17.56 19.34
CA THR A 176 0.22 17.46 20.17
C THR A 176 -0.10 18.11 21.52
N GLU A 177 -0.63 17.31 22.42
CA GLU A 177 -1.04 17.71 23.77
C GLU A 177 -2.25 18.68 23.87
N LYS A 178 -2.83 18.74 25.08
CA LYS A 178 -4.12 19.38 25.41
C LYS A 178 -4.12 20.92 25.31
N THR A 179 -3.03 21.54 24.86
CA THR A 179 -2.84 22.99 24.79
C THR A 179 -2.30 23.43 23.42
N ASP A 180 -2.52 22.63 22.37
CA ASP A 180 -2.08 22.99 21.02
C ASP A 180 -3.03 24.01 20.39
N LEU A 181 -2.47 25.16 20.00
CA LEU A 181 -3.20 26.26 19.35
C LEU A 181 -3.56 25.96 17.88
N ASN A 182 -3.10 24.83 17.31
CA ASN A 182 -3.29 24.47 15.90
C ASN A 182 -3.48 22.94 15.72
N PRO A 183 -4.68 22.39 15.98
CA PRO A 183 -5.02 21.01 15.61
C PRO A 183 -4.67 20.70 14.14
N ARG A 184 -4.13 19.51 13.88
CA ARG A 184 -3.75 19.08 12.53
C ARG A 184 -4.56 17.87 12.09
N LYS A 185 -4.97 17.87 10.83
CA LYS A 185 -5.69 16.75 10.19
C LYS A 185 -4.79 16.10 9.15
N ARG A 186 -4.28 14.92 9.46
CA ARG A 186 -3.45 14.12 8.56
C ARG A 186 -4.34 13.22 7.71
N PHE A 187 -4.28 13.36 6.40
CA PHE A 187 -4.99 12.51 5.44
C PHE A 187 -4.01 11.56 4.76
N PHE A 188 -4.31 10.27 4.79
CA PHE A 188 -3.43 9.24 4.23
C PHE A 188 -3.81 8.91 2.79
N PHE A 189 -2.85 8.97 1.87
CA PHE A 189 -2.97 8.54 0.49
C PHE A 189 -2.19 7.25 0.28
N LYS A 190 -2.72 6.36 -0.55
CA LYS A 190 -2.08 5.09 -0.88
C LYS A 190 -1.34 5.19 -2.20
N SER A 191 -0.05 4.87 -2.19
CA SER A 191 0.80 4.82 -3.38
C SER A 191 1.56 3.49 -3.44
N GLN A 192 1.77 2.97 -4.64
CA GLN A 192 2.37 1.66 -4.88
C GLN A 192 3.63 1.76 -5.74
N VAL A 193 4.62 0.93 -5.41
CA VAL A 193 5.83 0.73 -6.22
C VAL A 193 5.49 -0.06 -7.49
N ILE A 194 5.92 0.43 -8.65
CA ILE A 194 5.79 -0.26 -9.94
C ILE A 194 7.16 -0.50 -10.58
N ALA A 195 7.48 -1.78 -10.82
CA ALA A 195 8.56 -2.23 -11.70
C ALA A 195 9.97 -1.67 -11.42
N SER A 196 10.23 -1.19 -10.20
CA SER A 196 11.56 -0.76 -9.76
C SER A 196 11.98 -1.48 -8.50
N ASN A 197 13.27 -1.83 -8.45
CA ASN A 197 13.90 -2.47 -7.29
C ASN A 197 14.69 -1.47 -6.43
N LYS A 198 14.94 -0.26 -6.95
CA LYS A 198 15.77 0.75 -6.28
C LYS A 198 15.17 2.14 -6.45
N PHE A 199 15.13 2.87 -5.33
CA PHE A 199 14.79 4.28 -5.29
C PHE A 199 15.94 5.04 -4.67
N ASP A 200 16.29 6.18 -5.26
CA ASP A 200 17.21 7.13 -4.65
C ASP A 200 16.40 8.02 -3.71
N VAL A 201 16.29 7.58 -2.47
CA VAL A 201 15.51 8.28 -1.44
C VAL A 201 16.42 9.28 -0.74
N SER A 202 15.99 10.54 -0.69
CA SER A 202 16.73 11.58 0.03
C SER A 202 16.59 11.41 1.54
N GLY A 203 17.71 11.25 2.25
CA GLY A 203 17.77 11.15 3.72
C GLY A 203 17.79 9.72 4.26
N ASP A 204 17.52 9.57 5.56
CA ASP A 204 17.45 8.26 6.21
C ASP A 204 16.06 7.66 6.04
N TYR A 205 16.01 6.46 5.45
CA TYR A 205 14.76 5.75 5.18
C TYR A 205 14.88 4.26 5.47
N VAL A 206 13.72 3.63 5.68
CA VAL A 206 13.58 2.22 6.03
C VAL A 206 12.32 1.67 5.36
N TRP A 207 12.42 0.46 4.82
CA TRP A 207 11.30 -0.35 4.36
C TRP A 207 10.90 -1.36 5.43
N VAL A 208 9.70 -1.19 5.98
CA VAL A 208 9.20 -1.98 7.11
C VAL A 208 8.04 -2.86 6.69
N THR A 209 7.96 -4.04 7.30
CA THR A 209 6.76 -4.89 7.22
C THR A 209 5.64 -4.33 8.09
N LYS A 210 4.42 -4.85 7.94
CA LYS A 210 3.28 -4.45 8.79
C LYS A 210 3.59 -4.62 10.28
N ASP A 211 4.20 -5.74 10.67
CA ASP A 211 4.50 -6.03 12.07
C ASP A 211 5.51 -5.01 12.64
N GLU A 212 6.59 -4.75 11.90
CA GLU A 212 7.60 -3.75 12.28
C GLU A 212 7.02 -2.34 12.31
N LEU A 213 6.10 -2.00 11.40
CA LEU A 213 5.47 -0.68 11.35
C LEU A 213 4.71 -0.36 12.65
N LEU A 214 4.07 -1.36 13.27
CA LEU A 214 3.34 -1.18 14.53
C LEU A 214 4.30 -0.91 15.71
N GLU A 215 5.54 -1.39 15.64
CA GLU A 215 6.57 -1.10 16.65
C GLU A 215 7.03 0.37 16.58
N TYR A 216 7.07 0.96 15.39
CA TYR A 216 7.45 2.36 15.20
C TYR A 216 6.35 3.35 15.66
N PHE A 217 5.07 2.95 15.56
CA PHE A 217 3.93 3.80 15.87
C PHE A 217 2.99 3.16 16.90
N PRO A 218 3.40 3.02 18.18
CA PRO A 218 2.61 2.30 19.18
C PRO A 218 1.27 2.99 19.50
N GLU A 219 1.23 4.32 19.51
CA GLU A 219 0.01 5.08 19.82
C GLU A 219 -1.03 5.03 18.69
N GLU A 220 -0.56 4.95 17.45
CA GLU A 220 -1.39 4.94 16.24
C GLU A 220 -1.64 3.51 15.71
N ALA A 221 -1.07 2.50 16.37
CA ALA A 221 -1.02 1.12 15.90
C ALA A 221 -2.40 0.53 15.59
N GLU A 222 -3.39 0.72 16.47
CA GLU A 222 -4.74 0.20 16.27
C GLU A 222 -5.41 0.76 15.01
N TYR A 223 -5.26 2.07 14.78
CA TYR A 223 -5.81 2.74 13.60
C TYR A 223 -5.10 2.31 12.32
N LEU A 224 -3.76 2.28 12.34
CA LEU A 224 -2.96 1.83 11.21
C LEU A 224 -3.27 0.37 10.86
N ASN A 225 -3.51 -0.50 11.84
CA ASN A 225 -3.87 -1.90 11.61
C ASN A 225 -5.21 -2.06 10.88
N GLN A 226 -6.17 -1.15 11.12
CA GLN A 226 -7.45 -1.13 10.38
C GLN A 226 -7.29 -0.63 8.94
N MET A 227 -6.41 0.35 8.72
CA MET A 227 -6.15 0.88 7.37
C MET A 227 -5.30 -0.06 6.50
N ILE A 228 -4.39 -0.81 7.11
CA ILE A 228 -3.37 -1.58 6.41
C ILE A 228 -3.72 -3.07 6.38
N ILE A 229 -3.94 -3.56 5.16
CA ILE A 229 -4.25 -4.98 4.91
C ILE A 229 -2.96 -5.81 4.97
N SER A 230 -3.00 -6.89 5.75
CA SER A 230 -2.00 -7.96 5.83
C SER A 230 -2.03 -8.84 4.59
#